data_AF-A0AAJ6JGY4-F1
#
_entry.id   AF-A0AAJ6JGY4-F1
#
_cell.length_a   1.000
_cell.length_b   1.000
_cell.length_c   1.000
_cell.angle_alpha   90.00
_cell.angle_beta   90.00
_cell.angle_gamma   90.00
#
_symmetry.space_group_name_H-M   'P 1'
#
loop_
_entity.id
_entity.type
_entity.pdbx_description
1 polymer ?
#
loop_
_entity_poly.entity_id
_entity_poly.type
_entity_poly.pdbx_seq_one_letter_code
_entity_poly.pdbx_strand_id
1 'polypeptide(L)'
;MQLQALIADLNWRIQLLNSDIMEEEQRSHTVDATDVFYPTLAKHLRERRDKLASTVLTLEAQLIAIDPLVGTAAQGTQLPRAGGSAMRHLGTPTAANVDP
;
A
#
# COMPACT_ATOMS: atom_id res chain seq x y z
N MET A 1 -8.43 -18.65 -10.37
CA MET A 1 -9.08 -19.50 -9.34
C MET A 1 -10.33 -18.80 -8.80
N GLN A 2 -11.37 -19.54 -8.36
CA GLN A 2 -12.64 -18.98 -7.86
C GLN A 2 -12.47 -18.04 -6.65
N LEU A 3 -11.51 -18.36 -5.76
CA LEU A 3 -11.21 -17.54 -4.57
C LEU A 3 -10.64 -16.16 -4.95
N GLN A 4 -9.78 -16.09 -5.95
CA GLN A 4 -9.26 -14.81 -6.48
C GLN A 4 -10.36 -13.94 -7.07
N ALA A 5 -11.33 -14.54 -7.77
CA ALA A 5 -12.47 -13.82 -8.32
C ALA A 5 -13.37 -13.25 -7.21
N LEU A 6 -13.59 -14.01 -6.13
CA LEU A 6 -14.34 -13.54 -4.96
C LEU A 6 -13.62 -12.37 -4.27
N ILE A 7 -12.30 -12.47 -4.07
CA ILE A 7 -11.50 -11.38 -3.48
C ILE A 7 -11.60 -10.12 -4.36
N ALA A 8 -11.50 -10.26 -5.68
CA ALA A 8 -11.64 -9.14 -6.61
C ALA A 8 -13.03 -8.48 -6.53
N ASP A 9 -14.11 -9.26 -6.47
CA ASP A 9 -15.48 -8.76 -6.31
C ASP A 9 -15.66 -7.99 -4.98
N LEU A 10 -15.15 -8.53 -3.88
CA LEU A 10 -15.22 -7.87 -2.57
C LEU A 10 -14.43 -6.56 -2.54
N ASN A 11 -13.25 -6.53 -3.15
CA ASN A 11 -12.46 -5.31 -3.30
C ASN A 11 -13.18 -4.26 -4.15
N TRP A 12 -13.84 -4.67 -5.23
CA TRP A 12 -14.68 -3.76 -6.02
C TRP A 12 -15.83 -3.17 -5.20
N ARG A 13 -16.51 -3.99 -4.37
CA ARG A 13 -17.56 -3.49 -3.47
C ARG A 13 -17.03 -2.52 -2.41
N ILE A 14 -15.82 -2.75 -1.90
CA ILE A 14 -15.15 -1.81 -0.98
C ILE A 14 -14.94 -0.46 -1.65
N GLN A 15 -14.53 -0.45 -2.92
CA GLN A 15 -14.38 0.79 -3.69
C GLN A 15 -15.71 1.52 -3.88
N LEU A 16 -16.79 0.79 -4.20
CA LEU A 16 -18.13 1.38 -4.31
C LEU A 16 -18.57 2.02 -2.99
N LEU A 17 -18.38 1.31 -1.86
CA LEU A 17 -18.67 1.86 -0.54
C LEU A 17 -17.86 3.11 -0.21
N ASN A 18 -16.60 3.17 -0.63
CA ASN A 18 -15.78 4.38 -0.45
C ASN A 18 -16.34 5.57 -1.24
N SER A 19 -16.79 5.34 -2.48
CA SER A 19 -17.46 6.38 -3.27
C SER A 19 -18.74 6.88 -2.59
N ASP A 20 -19.58 5.95 -2.11
CA ASP A 20 -20.83 6.30 -1.40
C ASP A 20 -20.54 7.08 -0.10
N ILE A 21 -19.51 6.68 0.66
CA ILE A 21 -19.06 7.41 1.86
C ILE A 21 -18.65 8.83 1.49
N MET A 22 -17.80 8.99 0.47
CA MET A 22 -17.33 10.31 0.03
C MET A 22 -18.48 11.21 -0.41
N GLU A 23 -19.48 10.66 -1.11
CA GLU A 23 -20.65 11.43 -1.53
C GLU A 23 -21.47 11.93 -0.33
N GLU A 24 -21.71 11.05 0.66
CA GLU A 24 -22.41 11.42 1.89
C GLU A 24 -21.64 12.44 2.74
N GLU A 25 -20.33 12.28 2.87
CA GLU A 25 -19.45 13.22 3.57
C GLU A 25 -19.42 14.59 2.87
N GLN A 26 -19.41 14.61 1.53
CA GLN A 26 -19.47 15.85 0.75
C GLN A 26 -20.83 16.54 0.94
N ARG A 27 -21.93 15.79 0.91
CA ARG A 27 -23.29 16.34 1.06
C ARG A 27 -23.54 16.93 2.45
N SER A 28 -22.93 16.33 3.47
CA SER A 28 -23.02 16.78 4.86
C SER A 28 -21.93 17.77 5.27
N HIS A 29 -20.97 18.04 4.38
CA HIS A 29 -19.76 18.82 4.66
C HIS A 29 -18.96 18.33 5.88
N THR A 30 -19.11 17.05 6.24
CA THR A 30 -18.51 16.45 7.44
C THR A 30 -17.77 15.17 7.05
N VAL A 31 -16.44 15.19 7.19
CA VAL A 31 -15.54 14.05 6.90
C VAL A 31 -14.98 13.40 8.16
N ASP A 32 -15.09 14.07 9.31
CA ASP A 32 -14.62 13.52 10.58
C ASP A 32 -15.67 12.58 11.17
N ALA A 33 -15.35 11.27 11.19
CA ALA A 33 -16.22 10.23 11.74
C ALA A 33 -16.44 10.33 13.26
N THR A 34 -15.67 11.17 13.96
CA THR A 34 -15.85 11.44 15.40
C THR A 34 -16.76 12.63 15.67
N ASP A 35 -17.11 13.40 14.63
CA ASP A 35 -18.05 14.51 14.74
C ASP A 35 -19.45 14.00 15.11
N VAL A 36 -20.11 14.70 16.03
CA VAL A 36 -21.49 14.41 16.44
C VAL A 36 -22.48 14.59 15.29
N PHE A 37 -22.15 15.42 14.30
CA PHE A 37 -22.95 15.65 13.10
C PHE A 37 -22.56 14.73 11.93
N TYR A 38 -21.64 13.79 12.14
CA TYR A 38 -21.26 12.85 11.11
C TYR A 38 -22.46 12.02 10.63
N PRO A 39 -22.69 11.86 9.31
CA PRO A 39 -23.88 11.20 8.81
C PRO A 39 -23.96 9.74 9.26
N THR A 40 -25.11 9.35 9.83
CA THR A 40 -25.40 7.97 10.21
C THR A 40 -25.22 6.99 9.05
N LEU A 41 -25.59 7.39 7.83
CA LEU A 41 -25.38 6.56 6.64
C LEU A 41 -23.90 6.34 6.35
N ALA A 42 -23.10 7.41 6.31
CA ALA A 42 -21.65 7.32 6.12
C ALA A 42 -20.99 6.46 7.21
N LYS A 43 -21.49 6.50 8.44
CA LYS A 43 -21.04 5.63 9.54
C LYS A 43 -21.31 4.15 9.26
N HIS A 44 -22.55 3.81 8.90
CA HIS A 44 -22.89 2.42 8.57
C HIS A 44 -22.12 1.89 7.36
N LEU A 45 -21.89 2.73 6.34
CA LEU A 45 -21.10 2.36 5.17
C LEU A 45 -19.64 2.07 5.55
N ARG A 46 -19.02 2.88 6.43
CA ARG A 46 -17.68 2.61 6.98
C ARG A 46 -17.63 1.28 7.71
N GLU A 47 -18.55 1.03 8.65
CA GLU A 47 -18.61 -0.23 9.40
C GLU A 47 -18.75 -1.43 8.47
N ARG A 48 -19.55 -1.31 7.40
CA ARG A 48 -19.71 -2.36 6.40
C ARG A 48 -18.44 -2.57 5.59
N ARG A 49 -17.79 -1.49 5.14
CA ARG A 49 -16.52 -1.54 4.42
C ARG A 49 -15.45 -2.24 5.26
N ASP A 50 -15.36 -1.91 6.55
CA ASP A 50 -14.36 -2.47 7.46
C ASP A 50 -14.59 -3.98 7.67
N LYS A 51 -15.86 -4.42 7.77
CA LYS A 51 -16.21 -5.86 7.78
C LYS A 51 -15.80 -6.57 6.49
N LEU A 52 -16.00 -5.95 5.33
CA LEU A 52 -15.59 -6.52 4.05
C LEU A 52 -14.06 -6.59 3.95
N ALA A 53 -13.34 -5.55 4.39
CA ALA A 53 -11.88 -5.53 4.40
C ALA A 53 -11.30 -6.65 5.28
N SER A 54 -11.87 -6.86 6.47
CA SER A 54 -11.50 -7.99 7.34
C SER A 54 -11.74 -9.35 6.69
N THR A 55 -12.85 -9.49 5.95
CA THR A 55 -13.15 -10.71 5.19
C THR A 55 -12.14 -10.92 4.07
N VAL A 56 -11.80 -9.88 3.30
CA VAL A 56 -10.78 -9.93 2.23
C VAL A 56 -9.44 -10.39 2.78
N LEU A 57 -8.97 -9.81 3.89
CA LEU A 57 -7.71 -10.21 4.54
C LEU A 57 -7.72 -11.70 4.93
N THR A 58 -8.85 -12.20 5.43
CA THR A 58 -9.00 -13.62 5.76
C THR A 58 -8.90 -14.51 4.51
N LEU A 59 -9.57 -14.12 3.43
CA LEU A 59 -9.56 -14.87 2.17
C LEU A 59 -8.17 -14.83 1.48
N GLU A 60 -7.45 -13.72 1.57
CA GLU A 60 -6.08 -13.59 1.07
C GLU A 60 -5.12 -14.51 1.83
N ALA A 61 -5.23 -14.56 3.16
CA ALA A 61 -4.45 -15.49 3.98
C ALA A 61 -4.74 -16.96 3.61
N GLN A 62 -6.01 -17.30 3.36
CA GLN A 62 -6.40 -18.63 2.88
C GLN A 62 -5.84 -18.93 1.48
N LEU A 63 -5.84 -17.95 0.56
CA LEU A 63 -5.27 -18.11 -0.77
C LEU A 63 -3.77 -18.42 -0.71
N ILE A 64 -3.02 -17.71 0.14
CA ILE A 64 -1.59 -17.96 0.38
C ILE A 64 -1.36 -19.36 0.96
N ALA A 65 -2.22 -19.80 1.91
CA ALA A 65 -2.11 -21.13 2.50
C ALA A 65 -2.37 -22.26 1.48
N ILE A 66 -3.27 -22.02 0.52
CA ILE A 66 -3.61 -22.98 -0.55
C ILE A 66 -2.55 -22.97 -1.67
N ASP A 67 -1.99 -21.81 -1.98
CA ASP A 67 -0.96 -21.64 -3.02
C ASP A 67 0.18 -20.73 -2.51
N PRO A 68 1.22 -21.32 -1.88
CA PRO A 68 2.29 -20.57 -1.26
C PRO A 68 3.17 -19.80 -2.27
N LEU A 69 3.04 -20.04 -3.58
CA LEU A 69 3.78 -19.33 -4.62
C LEU A 69 3.10 -18.02 -5.06
N VAL A 70 1.84 -17.80 -4.69
CA VAL A 70 1.12 -16.54 -4.99
C VAL A 70 1.55 -15.40 -4.06
N GLY A 71 2.08 -15.69 -2.87
CA GLY A 71 2.50 -14.68 -1.88
C GLY A 71 3.86 -14.02 -2.15
N THR A 72 4.71 -14.59 -3.02
CA THR A 72 6.09 -14.14 -3.21
C THR A 72 6.27 -13.05 -4.27
N ALA A 73 5.28 -12.86 -5.15
CA ALA A 73 5.34 -11.83 -6.20
C ALA A 73 5.18 -10.39 -5.66
N ALA A 74 4.66 -10.22 -4.44
CA ALA A 74 4.45 -8.89 -3.84
C ALA A 74 5.67 -8.33 -3.07
N GLN A 75 6.76 -9.10 -2.91
CA GLN A 75 7.94 -8.70 -2.11
C GLN A 75 9.27 -8.69 -2.90
N GLY A 76 9.23 -8.95 -4.21
CA GLY A 76 10.42 -9.17 -5.03
C GLY A 76 10.76 -8.10 -6.06
N THR A 77 10.77 -6.81 -5.71
CA THR A 77 11.42 -5.79 -6.57
C THR A 77 12.18 -4.74 -5.75
N GLN A 78 13.06 -5.18 -4.86
CA GLN A 78 14.20 -4.37 -4.43
C GLN A 78 15.47 -5.02 -5.03
N LEU A 79 15.91 -4.54 -6.20
CA LEU A 79 17.21 -4.91 -6.73
C LEU A 79 18.30 -4.33 -5.81
N PRO A 80 19.27 -5.14 -5.33
CA PRO A 80 20.48 -4.60 -4.75
C PRO A 80 21.31 -3.98 -5.87
N ARG A 81 21.50 -2.66 -5.85
CA ARG A 81 22.42 -1.99 -6.76
C ARG A 81 23.85 -2.36 -6.34
N ALA A 82 24.34 -3.46 -6.91
CA ALA A 82 25.72 -3.90 -6.79
C ALA A 82 26.66 -2.81 -7.34
N GLY A 83 27.68 -2.48 -6.55
CA GLY A 83 28.72 -1.53 -6.90
C GLY A 83 29.53 -1.96 -8.12
N GLY A 84 30.08 -0.97 -8.82
CA GLY A 84 30.97 -1.19 -9.94
C GLY A 84 31.27 0.09 -10.71
N SER A 85 32.16 0.93 -10.19
CA SER A 85 33.05 1.74 -11.02
C SER A 85 34.22 2.27 -10.18
N ALA A 86 35.24 1.42 -10.12
CA ALA A 86 36.61 1.83 -9.87
C ALA A 86 37.13 2.65 -11.08
N MET A 87 38.20 3.40 -10.83
CA MET A 87 38.99 4.23 -11.74
C MET A 87 38.62 5.73 -11.78
N ARG A 88 39.17 6.46 -10.80
CA ARG A 88 39.78 7.76 -11.08
C ARG A 88 41.23 7.75 -10.61
N HIS A 89 42.08 8.10 -11.56
CA HIS A 89 43.53 8.07 -11.59
C HIS A 89 44.21 8.80 -10.42
N LEU A 90 45.20 8.15 -9.80
CA LEU A 90 46.41 8.79 -9.27
C LEU A 90 47.04 9.62 -10.42
N GLY A 91 47.64 10.80 -10.27
CA GLY A 91 48.09 11.62 -9.15
C GLY A 91 49.08 12.61 -9.79
N THR A 92 49.07 13.89 -9.39
CA THR A 92 50.16 14.81 -9.73
C THR A 92 50.85 15.23 -8.42
N PRO A 93 52.19 15.12 -8.34
CA PRO A 93 52.92 15.52 -7.15
C PRO A 93 53.15 17.03 -7.19
N THR A 94 52.64 17.76 -6.20
CA THR A 94 53.09 19.13 -5.93
C THR A 94 54.25 19.04 -4.93
N ALA A 95 55.44 19.40 -5.40
CA ALA A 95 56.63 19.51 -4.58
C ALA A 95 56.52 20.77 -3.73
N ALA A 96 56.27 20.62 -2.43
CA ALA A 96 56.60 21.62 -1.43
C ALA A 96 57.91 21.18 -0.78
N ASN A 97 59.00 21.75 -1.29
CA ASN A 97 60.31 21.65 -0.68
C ASN A 97 60.39 22.67 0.46
N VAL A 98 60.64 22.18 1.66
CA VAL A 98 61.00 22.89 2.89
C VAL A 98 62.52 23.02 2.87
N ASP A 99 63.12 24.21 2.97
CA ASP A 99 63.69 24.85 4.18
C ASP A 99 64.71 25.92 3.69
N PRO A 100 65.36 26.73 4.54
CA PRO A 100 64.98 27.28 5.85
C PRO A 100 64.92 28.83 5.88
#